data_AF-A0A1I5QYK5-F1
#
_entry.id   AF-A0A1I5QYK5-F1
#
_cell.length_a   1.000
_cell.length_b   1.000
_cell.length_c   1.000
_cell.angle_alpha   90.00
_cell.angle_beta   90.00
_cell.angle_gamma   90.00
#
_symmetry.space_group_name_H-M   'P 1'
#
loop_
_entity.id
_entity.type
_entity.pdbx_description
1 polymer ?
#
loop_
_entity_poly.entity_id
_entity_poly.type
_entity_poly.pdbx_seq_one_letter_code
_entity_poly.pdbx_strand_id
1 'polypeptide(L)'
;MGELIPLLKTETYIKKSQMCLKRIREADLVIMDDLMAMDQHEVNLLFHLINHLYEKTSIILTSNKDPEEWGRLLGDQGIAMAILDWFLHRSEVIQFQGESHRLKYRETLFDSKTVQN
;
A
#
# COMPACT_ATOMS: atom_id res chain seq x y z
N MET A 1 1.61 -4.62 -2.06
CA MET A 1 0.40 -4.57 -2.93
C MET A 1 0.26 -5.64 -4.03
N GLY A 2 1.35 -6.18 -4.59
CA GLY A 2 1.30 -7.06 -5.76
C GLY A 2 0.48 -8.36 -5.64
N GLU A 3 0.27 -8.88 -4.42
CA GLU A 3 -0.59 -10.05 -4.20
C GLU A 3 -2.06 -9.70 -3.91
N LEU A 4 -2.34 -8.50 -3.37
CA LEU A 4 -3.69 -8.10 -2.98
C LEU A 4 -4.57 -7.82 -4.20
N ILE A 5 -4.03 -7.10 -5.19
CA ILE A 5 -4.78 -6.73 -6.39
C ILE A 5 -5.27 -7.95 -7.18
N PRO A 6 -4.43 -8.97 -7.46
CA PRO A 6 -4.92 -10.20 -8.09
C PRO A 6 -6.04 -10.88 -7.30
N LEU A 7 -5.99 -10.86 -5.97
CA LEU A 7 -7.05 -11.42 -5.14
C LEU A 7 -8.35 -10.63 -5.31
N LEU A 8 -8.30 -9.30 -5.29
CA LEU A 8 -9.46 -8.42 -5.51
C LEU A 8 -10.05 -8.61 -6.91
N LYS A 9 -9.22 -8.63 -7.96
CA LYS A 9 -9.65 -8.83 -9.36
C LYS A 9 -10.34 -10.19 -9.59
N THR A 10 -9.98 -11.21 -8.81
CA THR A 10 -10.46 -12.58 -8.99
C THR A 10 -11.49 -13.03 -7.95
N GLU A 11 -11.94 -12.12 -7.08
CA GLU A 11 -12.90 -12.42 -6.00
C GLU A 11 -14.17 -13.12 -6.52
N THR A 12 -14.69 -12.72 -7.66
CA THR A 12 -15.95 -13.23 -8.20
C THR A 12 -15.83 -14.65 -8.78
N TYR A 13 -14.63 -15.10 -9.17
CA TYR A 13 -14.45 -16.34 -9.93
C TYR A 13 -13.52 -17.35 -9.25
N ILE A 14 -12.69 -16.95 -8.28
CA ILE A 14 -11.74 -17.82 -7.59
C ILE A 14 -12.12 -17.97 -6.12
N LYS A 15 -12.49 -19.19 -5.71
CA LYS A 15 -12.86 -19.52 -4.32
C LYS A 15 -11.73 -19.26 -3.32
N LYS A 16 -10.46 -19.49 -3.72
CA LYS A 16 -9.29 -19.15 -2.90
C LYS A 16 -9.23 -17.65 -2.60
N SER A 17 -9.46 -16.81 -3.61
CA SER A 17 -9.48 -15.35 -3.46
C SER A 17 -10.60 -14.90 -2.52
N GLN A 18 -11.80 -15.47 -2.64
CA GLN A 18 -12.92 -15.22 -1.71
C GLN A 18 -12.55 -15.52 -0.26
N MET A 19 -11.94 -16.68 -0.01
CA MET A 19 -11.54 -17.06 1.35
C MET A 19 -10.46 -16.14 1.92
N CYS A 20 -9.45 -15.77 1.12
CA CYS A 20 -8.43 -14.82 1.56
C CYS A 20 -9.02 -13.45 1.84
N LEU A 21 -9.86 -12.91 0.96
CA LEU A 21 -10.48 -11.60 1.14
C LEU A 21 -11.45 -11.57 2.32
N LYS A 22 -12.19 -12.66 2.56
CA LYS A 22 -13.02 -12.80 3.76
C LYS A 22 -12.17 -12.68 5.03
N ARG A 23 -11.03 -13.38 5.07
CA ARG A 23 -10.10 -13.28 6.21
C ARG A 23 -9.53 -11.88 6.41
N ILE A 24 -9.24 -11.16 5.32
CA ILE A 24 -8.78 -9.76 5.40
C ILE A 24 -9.88 -8.85 5.94
N ARG A 25 -11.13 -9.04 5.49
CA ARG A 25 -12.30 -8.26 5.92
C ARG A 25 -12.70 -8.51 7.38
N GLU A 26 -12.44 -9.71 7.89
CA GLU A 26 -12.72 -10.11 9.28
C GLU A 26 -11.53 -9.86 10.22
N ALA A 27 -10.40 -9.35 9.73
CA ALA A 27 -9.23 -9.11 10.55
C ALA A 27 -9.39 -7.85 11.43
N ASP A 28 -8.83 -7.89 12.64
CA ASP A 28 -8.77 -6.75 13.55
C ASP A 28 -7.69 -5.73 13.16
N LEU A 29 -6.65 -6.19 12.45
CA LEU A 29 -5.53 -5.39 11.94
C LEU A 29 -5.16 -5.83 10.51
N VAL A 30 -5.05 -4.85 9.61
CA VAL A 30 -4.57 -5.05 8.24
C VAL A 30 -3.35 -4.15 7.99
N ILE A 31 -2.27 -4.75 7.48
CA ILE A 31 -1.06 -4.02 7.08
C ILE A 31 -1.00 -4.02 5.55
N MET A 32 -1.08 -2.83 4.95
CA MET A 32 -0.95 -2.61 3.52
C MET A 32 0.43 -2.02 3.24
N ASP A 33 1.32 -2.86 2.73
CA ASP A 33 2.68 -2.46 2.41
C ASP A 33 2.81 -1.96 0.96
N ASP A 34 3.55 -0.86 0.83
CA ASP A 34 3.98 -0.22 -0.41
C ASP A 34 2.81 0.17 -1.32
N LEU A 35 2.06 1.19 -0.88
CA LEU A 35 1.06 1.84 -1.72
C LEU A 35 1.77 2.61 -2.85
N MET A 36 1.96 1.89 -3.96
CA MET A 36 2.54 2.39 -5.21
C MET A 36 1.45 2.78 -6.21
N ALA A 37 1.85 3.43 -7.32
CA ALA A 37 0.93 3.79 -8.39
C ALA A 37 0.19 2.56 -8.96
N MET A 38 -1.12 2.70 -9.13
CA MET A 38 -2.04 1.65 -9.58
C MET A 38 -2.87 2.14 -10.76
N ASP A 39 -3.47 1.22 -11.51
CA ASP A 39 -4.46 1.62 -12.51
C ASP A 39 -5.79 2.07 -11.85
N GLN A 40 -6.63 2.83 -12.57
CA GLN A 40 -7.89 3.35 -12.02
C GLN A 40 -8.83 2.25 -11.50
N HIS A 41 -8.81 1.07 -12.13
CA HIS A 41 -9.65 -0.04 -11.73
C HIS A 41 -9.15 -0.68 -10.42
N GLU A 42 -7.83 -0.82 -10.26
CA GLU A 42 -7.17 -1.26 -9.03
C GLU A 42 -7.43 -0.31 -7.87
N VAL A 43 -7.38 1.00 -8.13
CA VAL A 43 -7.75 2.04 -7.15
C VAL A 43 -9.17 1.85 -6.67
N ASN A 44 -10.12 1.62 -7.58
CA ASN A 44 -11.53 1.43 -7.22
C ASN A 44 -11.72 0.14 -6.39
N LEU A 45 -11.04 -0.94 -6.76
CA LEU A 45 -11.08 -2.19 -5.98
C LEU A 45 -10.52 -2.01 -4.57
N LEU A 46 -9.40 -1.30 -4.45
CA LEU A 46 -8.79 -0.99 -3.16
C LEU A 46 -9.70 -0.09 -2.33
N PHE A 47 -10.32 0.92 -2.94
CA PHE A 47 -11.28 1.82 -2.31
C PHE A 47 -12.45 1.03 -1.68
N HIS A 48 -13.03 0.09 -2.42
CA HIS A 48 -14.10 -0.75 -1.89
C HIS A 48 -13.65 -1.60 -0.70
N LEU A 49 -12.42 -2.11 -0.72
CA LEU A 49 -11.87 -2.84 0.42
C LEU A 49 -11.67 -1.92 1.63
N ILE A 50 -11.04 -0.75 1.45
CA ILE A 50 -10.80 0.21 2.53
C ILE A 50 -12.11 0.67 3.15
N ASN A 51 -13.11 1.00 2.32
CA ASN A 51 -14.44 1.39 2.80
C ASN A 51 -15.11 0.29 3.65
N HIS A 52 -14.87 -0.98 3.32
CA HIS A 52 -15.40 -2.08 4.11
C HIS A 52 -14.75 -2.17 5.50
N LEU A 53 -13.44 -1.90 5.57
CA LEU A 53 -12.60 -1.95 6.77
C LEU A 53 -12.73 -0.69 7.64
N TYR A 54 -13.16 0.43 7.06
CA TYR A 54 -13.30 1.71 7.74
C TYR A 54 -14.15 1.57 9.01
N GLU A 55 -13.65 2.15 10.11
CA GLU A 55 -14.23 2.10 11.47
C GLU A 55 -14.40 0.71 12.10
N LYS A 56 -13.98 -0.38 11.44
CA LYS A 56 -14.09 -1.75 11.94
C LYS A 56 -12.74 -2.40 12.24
N THR A 57 -11.71 -2.03 11.47
CA THR A 57 -10.40 -2.68 11.47
C THR A 57 -9.31 -1.63 11.56
N SER A 58 -8.26 -1.90 12.34
CA SER A 58 -7.07 -1.05 12.38
C SER A 58 -6.27 -1.22 11.09
N ILE A 59 -5.80 -0.13 10.48
CA ILE A 59 -5.06 -0.18 9.21
C ILE A 59 -3.70 0.48 9.39
N ILE A 60 -2.63 -0.23 9.05
CA ILE A 60 -1.29 0.34 8.88
C ILE A 60 -1.01 0.38 7.38
N LEU A 61 -0.64 1.54 6.88
CA LEU A 61 -0.29 1.72 5.48
C LEU A 61 1.11 2.30 5.37
N THR A 62 1.92 1.71 4.48
CA THR A 62 3.23 2.28 4.12
C THR A 62 3.16 2.77 2.68
N SER A 63 3.75 3.94 2.44
CA SER A 63 3.91 4.49 1.10
C SER A 63 5.24 5.22 1.00
N ASN A 64 5.83 5.21 -0.19
CA ASN A 64 6.97 6.03 -0.53
C ASN A 64 6.57 7.41 -1.09
N LYS A 65 5.27 7.75 -1.01
CA LYS A 65 4.68 9.00 -1.47
C LYS A 65 3.95 9.67 -0.32
N ASP A 66 4.09 10.99 -0.25
CA ASP A 66 3.37 11.78 0.74
C ASP A 66 1.86 11.71 0.45
N PRO A 67 0.99 11.76 1.47
CA PRO A 67 -0.46 11.72 1.28
C PRO A 67 -1.00 12.77 0.29
N GLU A 68 -0.37 13.94 0.24
CA GLU A 68 -0.72 15.01 -0.72
C GLU A 68 -0.53 14.60 -2.18
N GLU A 69 0.41 13.69 -2.46
CA GLU A 69 0.69 13.19 -3.81
C GLU A 69 -0.30 12.09 -4.25
N TRP A 70 -1.11 11.55 -3.33
CA TRP A 70 -2.03 10.44 -3.63
C TRP A 70 -3.12 10.85 -4.62
N GLY A 71 -3.50 12.12 -4.65
CA GLY A 71 -4.43 12.67 -5.65
C GLY A 71 -3.99 12.40 -7.09
N ARG A 72 -2.68 12.45 -7.35
CA ARG A 72 -2.11 12.13 -8.67
C ARG A 72 -1.91 10.63 -8.87
N LEU A 73 -1.59 9.92 -7.79
CA LEU A 73 -1.30 8.49 -7.80
C LEU A 73 -2.55 7.64 -8.08
N LEU A 74 -3.71 8.08 -7.57
CA LEU A 74 -4.97 7.35 -7.65
C LEU A 74 -5.80 7.67 -8.90
N GLY A 75 -5.32 8.57 -9.77
CA GLY A 75 -5.94 8.89 -11.07
C GLY A 75 -7.25 9.70 -11.02
N ASP A 76 -7.92 9.72 -9.86
CA ASP A 76 -9.17 10.44 -9.61
C ASP A 76 -9.04 11.24 -8.30
N GLN A 77 -9.10 12.58 -8.40
CA GLN A 77 -8.99 13.45 -7.23
C GLN A 77 -10.14 13.28 -6.24
N GLY A 78 -11.35 12.95 -6.70
CA GLY A 78 -12.50 12.72 -5.81
C GLY A 78 -12.33 11.47 -4.96
N ILE A 79 -11.91 10.37 -5.58
CA ILE A 79 -11.64 9.10 -4.87
C ILE A 79 -10.45 9.28 -3.93
N ALA A 80 -9.40 9.96 -4.38
CA ALA A 80 -8.24 10.25 -3.55
C ALA A 80 -8.60 11.09 -2.32
N MET A 81 -9.40 12.14 -2.48
CA MET A 81 -9.85 12.95 -1.35
C MET A 81 -10.71 12.14 -0.38
N ALA A 82 -11.59 11.26 -0.87
CA ALA A 82 -12.38 10.39 0.00
C ALA A 82 -11.50 9.40 0.80
N ILE A 83 -10.50 8.79 0.15
CA ILE A 83 -9.54 7.90 0.81
C ILE A 83 -8.73 8.67 1.86
N LEU A 84 -8.24 9.85 1.50
CA LEU A 84 -7.48 10.71 2.40
C LEU A 84 -8.34 11.14 3.59
N ASP A 85 -9.59 11.52 3.38
CA ASP A 85 -10.52 11.87 4.45
C ASP A 85 -10.69 10.68 5.42
N TRP A 86 -10.88 9.47 4.89
CA TRP A 86 -11.03 8.26 5.72
C TRP A 86 -9.78 7.91 6.52
N PHE A 87 -8.60 8.00 5.91
CA PHE A 87 -7.35 7.75 6.64
C PHE A 87 -7.09 8.88 7.63
N LEU A 88 -7.11 10.14 7.22
CA LEU A 88 -6.73 11.29 8.04
C LEU A 88 -7.72 11.57 9.17
N HIS A 89 -8.99 11.17 9.03
CA HIS A 89 -9.99 11.38 10.08
C HIS A 89 -9.64 10.65 11.39
N ARG A 90 -8.99 9.48 11.32
CA ARG A 90 -8.55 8.70 12.49
C ARG A 90 -7.19 8.02 12.29
N SER A 91 -6.19 8.75 11.77
CA SER A 91 -4.82 8.22 11.67
C SER A 91 -3.78 9.12 12.31
N GLU A 92 -2.65 8.51 12.59
CA GLU A 92 -1.42 9.17 12.92
C GLU A 92 -0.47 9.00 11.72
N VAL A 93 -0.01 10.11 11.15
CA VAL A 93 0.94 10.09 10.04
C VAL A 93 2.35 10.12 10.60
N ILE A 94 3.09 9.03 10.39
CA ILE A 94 4.50 8.92 10.78
C ILE A 94 5.36 9.12 9.55
N GLN A 95 6.00 10.30 9.47
CA GLN A 95 6.92 10.59 8.37
C GLN A 95 8.33 10.11 8.73
N PHE A 96 8.86 9.21 7.91
CA PHE A 96 10.24 8.74 8.04
C PHE A 96 11.17 9.59 7.17
N GLN A 97 12.19 10.18 7.78
CA GLN A 97 13.23 10.95 7.10
C GLN A 97 14.60 10.33 7.37
N GLY A 98 15.51 10.42 6.40
CA GLY A 98 16.88 9.95 6.53
C GLY A 98 17.34 9.06 5.38
N GLU A 99 18.58 8.60 5.47
CA GLU A 99 19.18 7.73 4.46
C GLU A 99 18.55 6.33 4.48
N SER A 100 18.48 5.70 3.31
CA SER A 100 18.05 4.31 3.18
C SER A 100 18.92 3.42 4.07
N HIS A 101 18.28 2.74 5.04
CA HIS A 101 18.95 1.73 5.85
C HIS A 101 19.63 0.66 4.99
N ARG A 102 19.02 0.30 3.85
CA ARG A 102 19.58 -0.65 2.89
C ARG A 102 20.90 -0.17 2.27
N LEU A 103 21.06 1.14 2.09
CA LEU A 103 22.29 1.73 1.57
C LEU A 103 23.33 1.91 2.68
N LYS A 104 22.90 2.39 3.85
CA LYS A 104 23.77 2.68 5.00
C LYS A 104 24.52 1.44 5.49
N TYR A 105 23.85 0.29 5.52
CA TYR A 105 24.44 -0.98 5.95
C TYR A 105 24.75 -1.91 4.77
N ARG A 106 24.86 -1.35 3.56
CA ARG A 106 25.24 -2.14 2.39
C ARG A 106 26.69 -2.57 2.53
N GLU A 107 26.92 -3.77 3.03
CA GLU A 107 28.22 -4.42 2.90
C GLU A 107 28.45 -4.63 1.40
N THR A 108 29.44 -3.92 0.83
CA THR A 108 29.90 -4.18 -0.52
C THR A 108 30.49 -5.57 -0.56
N LEU A 109 29.69 -6.53 -1.03
CA LEU A 109 30.12 -7.92 -1.26
C LEU A 109 31.29 -8.02 -2.25
N PHE A 110 31.49 -6.98 -3.05
CA PHE A 110 32.63 -6.86 -3.96
C PHE A 110 33.54 -5.76 -3.44
N ASP A 111 34.69 -6.19 -2.92
CA ASP A 111 35.84 -5.32 -2.70
C ASP A 111 36.20 -4.69 -4.05
N SER A 112 36.16 -3.36 -4.14
CA SER A 112 36.62 -2.62 -5.29
C SER A 112 38.13 -2.76 -5.42
N LYS A 113 38.59 -3.94 -5.85
CA LYS A 113 39.93 -4.11 -6.40
C LYS A 113 40.03 -3.18 -7.59
N THR A 114 40.76 -2.10 -7.38
CA THR A 114 41.29 -1.20 -8.38
C THR A 114 41.82 -2.04 -9.54
N VAL A 115 41.10 -2.07 -10.66
CA VAL A 115 41.69 -2.50 -11.93
C VAL A 115 42.57 -1.34 -12.37
N GLN A 116 43.83 -1.38 -11.93
CA GLN A 116 44.90 -0.70 -12.64
C GLN A 116 45.11 -1.48 -13.94
N ASN A 117 44.78 -0.84 -15.06
CA ASN A 117 45.34 -1.14 -16.37
C ASN A 117 45.82 0.18 -16.96
#